data_AF-A0A4Y2MWV8-F1
#
_entry.id   AF-A0A4Y2MWV8-F1
#
_cell.length_a   1.000
_cell.length_b   1.000
_cell.length_c   1.000
_cell.angle_alpha   90.00
_cell.angle_beta   90.00
_cell.angle_gamma   90.00
#
_symmetry.space_group_name_H-M   'P 1'
#
loop_
_entity.id
_entity.type
_entity.pdbx_description
1 polymer ?
#
loop_
_entity_poly.entity_id
_entity_poly.type
_entity_poly.pdbx_seq_one_letter_code
_entity_poly.pdbx_strand_id
1 'polypeptide(L)'
;MSELQSMVIKDKVNWKVISWNQELSEDFIREFQDKVNWECISEEQKLSEDFIREFQDKVNWRNISEYQKLSKDFIREFKDKVGWEWISRRQKLSEYFIREFQDQVDWKWISINQELSEDFIREFQDKVNWHNITEYQKLSEDFREEFKDKVDWE
;
A
#
# COMPACT_ATOMS: atom_id res chain seq x y z
N MET A 1 26.42 -8.07 -32.57
CA MET A 1 25.08 -8.69 -32.49
C MET A 1 24.23 -8.02 -33.56
N SER A 2 23.78 -8.77 -34.59
CA SER A 2 23.12 -8.17 -35.76
C SER A 2 21.65 -7.82 -35.49
N GLU A 3 21.11 -6.83 -36.22
CA GLU A 3 19.69 -6.43 -36.14
C GLU A 3 18.73 -7.61 -36.35
N LEU A 4 19.13 -8.61 -37.15
CA LEU A 4 18.38 -9.85 -37.37
C LEU A 4 18.35 -10.76 -36.13
N GLN A 5 19.41 -10.82 -35.32
CA GLN A 5 19.38 -11.53 -34.03
C GLN A 5 18.47 -10.80 -33.03
N SER A 6 18.46 -9.46 -33.05
CA SER A 6 17.54 -8.63 -32.26
C SER A 6 16.07 -8.83 -32.65
N MET A 7 15.77 -8.95 -33.95
CA MET A 7 14.42 -9.19 -34.47
C MET A 7 13.91 -10.61 -34.19
N VAL A 8 14.76 -11.65 -34.32
CA VAL A 8 14.34 -13.05 -34.08
C VAL A 8 14.13 -13.35 -32.59
N ILE A 9 14.82 -12.65 -31.69
CA ILE A 9 14.59 -12.77 -30.25
C ILE A 9 13.28 -12.05 -29.84
N LYS A 10 12.94 -10.91 -30.47
CA LYS A 10 11.76 -10.10 -30.12
C LYS A 10 10.42 -10.85 -30.14
N ASP A 11 10.24 -11.83 -31.03
CA ASP A 11 8.98 -12.59 -31.16
C ASP A 11 8.90 -13.88 -30.31
N LYS A 12 10.00 -14.26 -29.63
CA LYS A 12 10.02 -15.42 -28.71
C LYS A 12 10.12 -15.06 -27.24
N VAL A 13 10.24 -13.77 -26.94
CA VAL A 13 10.34 -13.30 -25.56
C VAL A 13 8.96 -13.27 -24.91
N ASN A 14 8.80 -14.10 -23.87
CA ASN A 14 7.63 -14.05 -23.03
C ASN A 14 7.76 -12.89 -22.02
N TRP A 15 7.25 -11.72 -22.39
CA TRP A 15 7.35 -10.50 -21.58
C TRP A 15 6.69 -10.62 -20.21
N LYS A 16 5.62 -11.41 -20.09
CA LYS A 16 4.99 -11.67 -18.79
C LYS A 16 5.96 -12.43 -17.86
N VAL A 17 6.63 -13.45 -18.38
CA VAL A 17 7.64 -14.22 -17.63
C VAL A 17 8.82 -13.34 -17.23
N ILE A 18 9.29 -12.47 -18.11
CA ILE A 18 10.38 -11.53 -17.78
C ILE A 18 9.95 -10.54 -16.70
N SER A 19 8.77 -9.93 -16.82
CA SER A 19 8.27 -8.95 -15.85
C SER A 19 8.03 -9.54 -14.45
N TRP A 20 7.76 -10.84 -14.36
CA TRP A 20 7.50 -11.53 -13.09
C TRP A 20 8.74 -12.17 -12.48
N ASN A 21 9.52 -12.93 -13.25
CA ASN A 21 10.54 -13.83 -12.71
C ASN A 21 11.94 -13.22 -12.62
N GLN A 22 12.13 -11.96 -12.99
CA GLN A 22 13.45 -11.32 -13.02
C GLN A 22 13.42 -10.02 -12.22
N GLU A 23 14.55 -9.68 -11.61
CA GLU A 23 14.79 -8.34 -11.07
C GLU A 23 15.14 -7.41 -12.24
N LEU A 24 14.26 -6.48 -12.55
CA LEU A 24 14.41 -5.54 -13.66
C LEU A 24 14.75 -4.15 -13.12
N SER A 25 15.76 -3.50 -13.73
CA SER A 25 16.01 -2.10 -13.44
C SER A 25 14.92 -1.21 -14.04
N GLU A 26 14.66 -0.07 -13.41
CA GLU A 26 13.72 0.92 -13.94
C GLU A 26 14.10 1.37 -15.36
N ASP A 27 15.39 1.54 -15.67
CA ASP A 27 15.84 1.90 -17.02
C ASP A 27 15.47 0.85 -18.07
N PHE A 28 15.56 -0.44 -17.73
CA PHE A 28 15.10 -1.51 -18.60
C PHE A 28 13.58 -1.43 -18.81
N ILE A 29 12.83 -1.17 -17.73
CA ILE A 29 11.37 -1.03 -17.83
C ILE A 29 11.01 0.19 -18.67
N ARG A 30 11.73 1.33 -18.57
CA ARG A 30 11.56 2.51 -19.43
C ARG A 30 11.80 2.17 -20.89
N GLU A 31 12.88 1.45 -21.21
CA GLU A 31 13.23 1.06 -22.57
C GLU A 31 12.17 0.14 -23.21
N PHE A 32 11.57 -0.75 -22.40
CA PHE A 32 10.59 -1.75 -22.87
C PHE A 32 9.17 -1.52 -22.35
N GLN A 33 8.81 -0.27 -22.04
CA GLN A 33 7.57 0.12 -21.38
C GLN A 33 6.28 -0.30 -22.11
N ASP A 34 6.34 -0.52 -23.43
CA ASP A 34 5.20 -0.94 -24.24
C ASP A 34 5.11 -2.47 -24.41
N LYS A 35 6.01 -3.21 -23.77
CA LYS A 35 6.11 -4.68 -23.87
C LYS A 35 5.98 -5.38 -22.52
N VAL A 36 6.52 -4.78 -21.46
CA VAL A 36 6.42 -5.33 -20.10
C VAL A 36 4.97 -5.48 -19.66
N ASN A 37 4.72 -6.44 -18.78
CA ASN A 37 3.42 -6.58 -18.14
C ASN A 37 3.35 -5.67 -16.90
N TRP A 38 2.61 -4.58 -16.97
CA TRP A 38 2.53 -3.58 -15.90
C TRP A 38 1.92 -4.08 -14.59
N GLU A 39 1.06 -5.10 -14.64
CA GLU A 39 0.54 -5.75 -13.43
C GLU A 39 1.67 -6.45 -12.69
N CYS A 40 2.47 -7.26 -13.40
CA CYS A 40 3.65 -7.92 -12.86
C CYS A 40 4.72 -6.91 -12.40
N ILE A 41 4.96 -5.84 -13.18
CA ILE A 41 5.90 -4.79 -12.79
C ILE A 41 5.49 -4.13 -11.47
N SER A 42 4.20 -3.80 -11.32
CA SER A 42 3.70 -3.10 -10.12
C SER A 42 3.72 -3.97 -8.86
N GLU A 43 3.62 -5.29 -9.03
CA GLU A 43 3.58 -6.28 -7.94
C GLU A 43 4.99 -6.75 -7.53
N GLU A 44 5.81 -7.15 -8.50
CA GLU A 44 7.04 -7.92 -8.23
C GLU A 44 8.29 -7.04 -8.18
N GLN A 45 8.28 -5.88 -8.85
CA GLN A 45 9.47 -5.03 -8.92
C GLN A 45 9.47 -4.01 -7.78
N LYS A 46 10.67 -3.68 -7.30
CA LYS A 46 10.85 -2.56 -6.37
C LYS A 46 10.93 -1.26 -7.17
N LEU A 47 9.87 -0.46 -7.09
CA LEU A 47 9.77 0.78 -7.86
C LEU A 47 10.00 1.99 -6.95
N SER A 48 10.75 2.97 -7.46
CA SER A 48 10.82 4.29 -6.84
C SER A 48 9.53 5.07 -7.07
N GLU A 49 9.21 5.98 -6.16
CA GLU A 49 8.05 6.85 -6.31
C GLU A 49 8.13 7.72 -7.58
N ASP A 50 9.33 8.18 -7.96
CA ASP A 50 9.52 8.97 -9.17
C ASP A 50 9.20 8.16 -10.44
N PHE A 51 9.57 6.88 -10.46
CA PHE A 51 9.18 5.98 -11.54
C PHE A 51 7.66 5.75 -11.58
N ILE A 52 7.03 5.58 -10.42
CA ILE A 52 5.57 5.42 -10.36
C ILE A 52 4.87 6.71 -10.82
N ARG A 53 5.40 7.90 -10.50
CA ARG A 53 4.90 9.19 -11.02
C ARG A 53 5.02 9.25 -12.55
N GLU A 54 6.17 8.85 -13.08
CA GLU A 54 6.45 8.83 -14.52
C GLU A 54 5.45 7.94 -15.28
N PHE A 55 5.10 6.78 -14.71
CA PHE A 55 4.22 5.78 -15.33
C PHE A 55 2.86 5.63 -14.65
N GLN A 56 2.35 6.70 -14.03
CA GLN A 56 1.12 6.70 -13.23
C GLN A 56 -0.14 6.22 -13.96
N ASP A 57 -0.14 6.28 -15.29
CA ASP A 57 -1.27 5.85 -16.14
C ASP A 57 -1.11 4.41 -16.66
N LYS A 58 0.03 3.76 -16.38
CA LYS A 58 0.32 2.37 -16.77
C LYS A 58 0.36 1.42 -15.58
N VAL A 59 0.85 1.88 -14.42
CA VAL A 59 0.95 1.05 -13.20
C VAL A 59 -0.41 0.57 -12.71
N ASN A 60 -0.42 -0.61 -12.09
CA ASN A 60 -1.59 -1.13 -11.39
C ASN A 60 -1.62 -0.56 -9.97
N TRP A 61 -2.49 0.42 -9.72
CA TRP A 61 -2.57 1.13 -8.44
C TRP A 61 -2.89 0.24 -7.23
N ARG A 62 -3.63 -0.85 -7.43
CA ARG A 62 -3.87 -1.83 -6.37
C ARG A 62 -2.55 -2.48 -5.95
N ASN A 63 -1.79 -2.98 -6.92
CA ASN A 63 -0.49 -3.63 -6.67
C ASN A 63 0.53 -2.62 -6.11
N ILE A 64 0.55 -1.38 -6.62
CA ILE A 64 1.37 -0.30 -6.05
C ILE A 64 1.07 -0.10 -4.57
N SER A 65 -0.22 -0.02 -4.21
CA SER A 65 -0.63 0.23 -2.83
C SER A 65 -0.34 -0.95 -1.90
N GLU A 66 -0.39 -2.17 -2.42
CA GLU A 66 -0.19 -3.40 -1.65
C GLU A 66 1.30 -3.73 -1.44
N TYR A 67 2.11 -3.60 -2.48
CA TYR A 67 3.46 -4.18 -2.50
C TYR A 67 4.59 -3.15 -2.42
N GLN A 68 4.33 -1.89 -2.78
CA GLN A 68 5.35 -0.85 -2.70
C GLN A 68 5.36 -0.18 -1.32
N LYS A 69 6.55 0.26 -0.90
CA LYS A 69 6.70 1.13 0.28
C LYS A 69 6.49 2.57 -0.15
N LEU A 70 5.40 3.17 0.29
CA LEU A 70 5.00 4.51 -0.13
C LEU A 70 5.18 5.51 1.02
N SER A 71 5.69 6.69 0.69
CA SER A 71 5.74 7.83 1.58
C SER A 71 4.36 8.45 1.73
N LYS A 72 4.13 9.13 2.86
CA LYS A 72 2.85 9.81 3.11
C LYS A 72 2.58 10.91 2.09
N ASP A 73 3.61 11.60 1.62
CA ASP A 73 3.46 12.66 0.62
C ASP A 73 3.07 12.10 -0.74
N PHE A 74 3.63 10.95 -1.14
CA PHE A 74 3.18 10.24 -2.34
C PHE A 74 1.72 9.78 -2.23
N ILE A 75 1.32 9.23 -1.08
CA ILE A 75 -0.07 8.82 -0.85
C ILE A 75 -1.01 10.03 -0.92
N ARG A 76 -0.61 11.20 -0.39
CA ARG A 76 -1.39 12.44 -0.52
C ARG A 76 -1.54 12.88 -1.97
N GLU A 77 -0.45 12.83 -2.72
CA GLU A 77 -0.39 13.20 -4.14
C GLU A 77 -1.36 12.35 -4.98
N PHE A 78 -1.43 11.04 -4.69
CA PHE A 78 -2.24 10.07 -5.43
C PHE A 78 -3.42 9.49 -4.64
N LYS A 79 -3.98 10.26 -3.71
CA LYS A 79 -5.06 9.84 -2.81
C LYS A 79 -6.30 9.27 -3.53
N ASP A 80 -6.57 9.75 -4.73
CA ASP A 80 -7.72 9.34 -5.55
C ASP A 80 -7.44 8.09 -6.40
N LYS A 81 -6.18 7.61 -6.42
CA LYS A 81 -5.75 6.43 -7.19
C LYS A 81 -5.36 5.25 -6.29
N VAL A 82 -4.77 5.50 -5.12
CA VAL A 82 -4.32 4.44 -4.20
C VAL A 82 -5.49 3.60 -3.67
N GLY A 83 -5.22 2.32 -3.43
CA GLY A 83 -6.15 1.42 -2.77
C GLY A 83 -6.08 1.59 -1.26
N TRP A 84 -7.02 2.33 -0.68
CA TRP A 84 -7.00 2.68 0.75
C TRP A 84 -7.04 1.51 1.73
N GLU A 85 -7.68 0.40 1.36
CA GLU A 85 -7.60 -0.86 2.11
C GLU A 85 -6.14 -1.30 2.28
N TRP A 86 -5.39 -1.32 1.17
CA TRP A 86 -3.98 -1.72 1.15
C TRP A 86 -3.09 -0.71 1.83
N ILE A 87 -3.35 0.60 1.66
CA ILE A 87 -2.64 1.65 2.39
C ILE A 87 -2.78 1.44 3.90
N SER A 88 -4.01 1.24 4.38
CA SER A 88 -4.31 1.04 5.80
C SER A 88 -3.69 -0.25 6.34
N ARG A 89 -3.66 -1.29 5.49
CA ARG A 89 -3.14 -2.62 5.85
C ARG A 89 -1.62 -2.71 5.83
N ARG A 90 -0.94 -2.08 4.88
CA ARG A 90 0.48 -2.36 4.56
C ARG A 90 1.42 -1.24 4.94
N GLN A 91 0.95 0.00 5.00
CA GLN A 91 1.80 1.17 5.24
C GLN A 91 1.81 1.54 6.73
N LYS A 92 2.92 2.10 7.22
CA LYS A 92 3.01 2.69 8.56
C LYS A 92 2.48 4.11 8.53
N LEU A 93 1.30 4.32 9.11
CA LEU A 93 0.61 5.61 9.12
C LEU A 93 0.77 6.26 10.50
N SER A 94 0.90 7.58 10.54
CA SER A 94 0.82 8.32 11.81
C SER A 94 -0.62 8.70 12.06
N GLU A 95 -1.00 8.83 13.33
CA GLU A 95 -2.31 9.36 13.73
C GLU A 95 -2.70 10.67 13.03
N TYR A 96 -1.76 11.60 12.85
CA TYR A 96 -2.02 12.83 12.07
C TYR A 96 -2.50 12.54 10.64
N PHE A 97 -1.88 11.55 9.98
CA PHE A 97 -2.23 11.16 8.62
C PHE A 97 -3.59 10.45 8.59
N ILE A 98 -3.83 9.58 9.57
CA ILE A 98 -5.13 8.89 9.71
C ILE A 98 -6.24 9.90 9.95
N ARG A 99 -6.00 10.93 10.78
CA ARG A 99 -6.94 12.03 11.05
C ARG A 99 -7.23 12.84 9.77
N GLU A 100 -6.21 13.11 8.96
CA GLU A 100 -6.33 13.78 7.66
C GLU A 100 -7.19 12.99 6.66
N PHE A 101 -7.09 11.65 6.67
CA PHE A 101 -7.74 10.75 5.72
C PHE A 101 -8.79 9.82 6.36
N GLN A 102 -9.40 10.26 7.45
CA GLN A 102 -10.28 9.45 8.31
C GLN A 102 -11.52 8.86 7.63
N ASP A 103 -11.91 9.39 6.47
CA ASP A 103 -13.07 8.93 5.69
C ASP A 103 -12.66 8.02 4.52
N GLN A 104 -11.37 7.84 4.30
CA GLN A 104 -10.82 7.00 3.23
C GLN A 104 -10.14 5.75 3.78
N VAL A 105 -9.46 5.85 4.93
CA VAL A 105 -8.79 4.71 5.58
C VAL A 105 -9.78 3.60 5.96
N ASP A 106 -9.29 2.37 5.92
CA ASP A 106 -10.03 1.21 6.41
C ASP A 106 -9.78 1.04 7.91
N TRP A 107 -10.79 1.41 8.72
CA TRP A 107 -10.71 1.39 10.17
C TRP A 107 -10.47 0.00 10.77
N LYS A 108 -10.87 -1.08 10.08
CA LYS A 108 -10.54 -2.44 10.52
C LYS A 108 -9.03 -2.61 10.54
N TRP A 109 -8.37 -2.25 9.44
CA TRP A 109 -6.92 -2.37 9.31
C TRP A 109 -6.15 -1.35 10.14
N ILE A 110 -6.68 -0.14 10.31
CA ILE A 110 -6.11 0.85 11.23
C ILE A 110 -6.04 0.29 12.65
N SER A 111 -7.14 -0.29 13.15
CA SER A 111 -7.19 -0.84 14.52
C SER A 111 -6.28 -2.06 14.72
N ILE A 112 -5.97 -2.83 13.67
CA ILE A 112 -5.10 -4.01 13.76
C ILE A 112 -3.61 -3.62 13.64
N ASN A 113 -3.27 -2.81 12.64
CA ASN A 113 -1.88 -2.70 12.17
C ASN A 113 -1.16 -1.43 12.64
N GLN A 114 -1.88 -0.42 13.12
CA GLN A 114 -1.28 0.84 13.54
C GLN A 114 -1.12 0.89 15.05
N GLU A 115 -0.08 1.56 15.52
CA GLU A 115 0.10 1.87 16.94
C GLU A 115 -0.71 3.13 17.24
N LEU A 116 -1.78 2.98 18.02
CA LEU A 116 -2.72 4.04 18.34
C LEU A 116 -2.62 4.41 19.82
N SER A 117 -2.52 5.70 20.10
CA SER A 117 -2.67 6.24 21.43
C SER A 117 -4.12 6.14 21.90
N GLU A 118 -4.31 6.03 23.21
CA GLU A 118 -5.62 6.05 23.83
C GLU A 118 -6.40 7.32 23.49
N ASP A 119 -5.76 8.49 23.44
CA ASP A 119 -6.42 9.75 23.07
C ASP A 119 -6.94 9.72 21.63
N PHE A 120 -6.19 9.12 20.71
CA PHE A 120 -6.66 8.92 19.34
C PHE A 120 -7.86 7.95 19.29
N ILE A 121 -7.82 6.88 20.08
CA ILE A 121 -8.94 5.93 20.16
C ILE A 121 -10.18 6.61 20.75
N ARG A 122 -10.03 7.47 21.79
CA ARG A 122 -11.14 8.27 22.33
C ARG A 122 -11.77 9.17 21.27
N GLU A 123 -10.93 9.87 20.50
CA GLU A 123 -11.40 10.76 19.44
C GLU A 123 -12.17 10.00 18.35
N PHE A 124 -11.73 8.80 18.01
CA PHE A 124 -12.31 7.99 16.93
C PHE A 124 -13.09 6.77 17.42
N GLN A 125 -13.65 6.84 18.63
CA GLN A 125 -14.35 5.74 19.30
C GLN A 125 -15.54 5.16 18.50
N ASP A 126 -16.14 5.97 17.62
CA ASP A 126 -17.27 5.56 16.78
C ASP A 126 -16.84 4.98 15.42
N LYS A 127 -15.55 5.07 15.08
CA LYS A 127 -14.99 4.55 13.82
C LYS A 127 -14.10 3.32 14.04
N VAL A 128 -13.35 3.28 15.13
CA VAL A 128 -12.43 2.17 15.43
C VAL A 128 -13.17 0.84 15.53
N ASN A 129 -12.50 -0.24 15.11
CA ASN A 129 -13.02 -1.58 15.36
C ASN A 129 -12.62 -2.01 16.78
N TRP A 130 -13.57 -1.93 17.70
CA TRP A 130 -13.33 -2.22 19.12
C TRP A 130 -12.74 -3.61 19.39
N HIS A 131 -13.24 -4.65 18.72
CA HIS A 131 -12.69 -6.01 18.86
C HIS A 131 -11.20 -6.06 18.49
N ASN A 132 -10.80 -5.38 17.41
CA ASN A 132 -9.40 -5.29 17.03
C ASN A 132 -8.60 -4.40 17.98
N ILE A 133 -9.18 -3.31 18.49
CA ILE A 133 -8.51 -2.46 19.47
C ILE A 133 -8.14 -3.26 20.72
N THR A 134 -9.06 -4.10 21.22
CA THR A 134 -8.80 -4.91 22.42
C THR A 134 -7.80 -6.04 22.17
N GLU A 135 -7.79 -6.61 20.97
CA GLU A 135 -6.88 -7.71 20.61
C GLU A 135 -5.45 -7.21 20.32
N TYR A 136 -5.30 -6.05 19.67
CA TYR A 136 -4.02 -5.61 19.09
C TYR A 136 -3.39 -4.39 19.76
N GLN A 137 -4.13 -3.59 20.54
CA GLN A 137 -3.59 -2.40 21.20
C GLN A 137 -3.24 -2.66 22.66
N LYS A 138 -2.19 -1.99 23.15
CA LYS A 138 -1.83 -2.00 24.56
C LYS A 138 -2.54 -0.85 25.27
N LEU A 139 -3.57 -1.19 26.04
CA LEU A 139 -4.44 -0.23 26.74
C LEU A 139 -4.23 -0.30 28.25
N SER A 140 -4.23 0.86 28.90
CA SER A 140 -4.19 1.02 30.35
C SER A 140 -5.49 0.54 31.00
N GLU A 141 -5.43 0.23 32.29
CA GLU A 141 -6.59 -0.19 33.07
C GLU A 141 -7.66 0.91 33.14
N ASP A 142 -7.23 2.17 33.34
CA ASP A 142 -8.12 3.33 33.35
C ASP A 142 -8.91 3.47 32.04
N PHE A 143 -8.26 3.24 30.89
CA PHE A 143 -8.92 3.26 29.60
C PHE A 143 -9.95 2.13 29.44
N ARG A 144 -9.62 0.93 29.92
CA ARG A 144 -10.54 -0.22 29.85
C ARG A 144 -11.77 0.03 30.71
N GLU A 145 -11.60 0.60 31.91
CA GLU A 145 -12.72 0.97 32.79
C GLU A 145 -13.59 2.07 32.17
N GLU A 146 -12.98 3.06 31.51
CA GLU A 146 -13.69 4.12 30.76
C GLU A 146 -14.60 3.54 29.67
N PHE A 147 -14.17 2.49 28.98
CA PHE A 147 -14.87 1.88 27.85
C PHE A 147 -15.40 0.45 28.10
N LYS A 148 -15.66 0.11 29.37
CA LYS A 148 -16.17 -1.22 29.75
C LYS A 148 -17.51 -1.60 29.11
N ASP A 149 -18.32 -0.62 28.73
CA ASP A 149 -19.63 -0.85 28.11
C ASP A 149 -19.53 -1.04 26.58
N LYS A 150 -18.38 -0.74 25.97
CA LYS A 150 -18.17 -0.89 24.52
C LYS A 150 -17.67 -2.28 24.14
N VAL A 151 -16.94 -2.94 25.04
CA VAL A 151 -16.28 -4.22 24.77
C VAL A 151 -16.31 -5.09 26.01
N ASP A 152 -16.46 -6.39 25.80
CA ASP A 152 -16.25 -7.36 26.87
C ASP A 152 -14.74 -7.60 27.05
N TRP A 153 -14.22 -7.34 28.24
CA TRP A 153 -12.79 -7.28 28.54
C TRP A 153 -12.24 -8.56 29.22
N GLU A 154 -12.99 -9.68 29.15
CA GLU A 154 -12.65 -11.00 29.72
C GLU A 154 -11.26 -11.56 29.34
#